data_AF-A0A960XF93-F1
#
_entry.id   AF-A0A960XF93-F1
#
_cell.length_a   1.000
_cell.length_b   1.000
_cell.length_c   1.000
_cell.angle_alpha   90.00
_cell.angle_beta   90.00
_cell.angle_gamma   90.00
#
_symmetry.space_group_name_H-M   'P 1'
#
loop_
_entity.id
_entity.type
_entity.pdbx_description
1 polymer ?
#
loop_
_entity_poly.entity_id
_entity_poly.type
_entity_poly.pdbx_seq_one_letter_code
_entity_poly.pdbx_strand_id
1 'polypeptide(L)' 'RYGLIEPRNRGDRYGIFFDEQAIYRIRKAESVRVSMKTNIPAAVAILKLMDQVEDLKAELRFSRKF' A
#
# COMPACT_ATOMS: atom_id res chain seq x y z
N ARG A 1 4.88 9.57 -7.26
CA ARG A 1 4.82 10.36 -6.00
C ARG A 1 4.10 9.52 -4.93
N TYR A 2 4.57 9.58 -3.68
CA TYR A 2 4.27 8.72 -2.51
C TYR A 2 4.73 7.25 -2.54
N GLY A 3 5.07 6.71 -3.72
CA GLY A 3 5.67 5.37 -3.86
C GLY A 3 4.73 4.24 -3.40
N LEU A 4 3.41 4.45 -3.49
CA LEU A 4 2.41 3.45 -3.12
C LEU A 4 2.24 2.38 -4.22
N ILE A 5 2.26 2.83 -5.47
CA ILE A 5 2.11 2.01 -6.67
C ILE A 5 3.20 2.36 -7.66
N GLU A 6 3.59 1.38 -8.46
CA GLU A 6 4.45 1.55 -9.61
C GLU A 6 3.69 1.14 -10.87
N PRO A 7 3.84 1.89 -11.96
CA PRO A 7 3.20 1.51 -13.22
C PRO A 7 3.92 0.31 -13.83
N ARG A 8 3.16 -0.53 -14.53
CA ARG A 8 3.71 -1.72 -15.20
C ARG A 8 4.58 -1.35 -16.40
N ASN A 9 4.29 -0.23 -17.06
CA ASN A 9 5.12 0.36 -18.09
C ASN A 9 5.45 1.82 -17.74
N ARG A 10 6.61 2.32 -18.17
CA ARG A 10 6.99 3.74 -17.95
C ARG A 10 6.41 4.67 -19.02
N GLY A 11 5.14 4.47 -19.37
CA GLY A 11 4.43 5.25 -20.38
C GLY A 11 4.94 4.99 -21.80
N ASP A 12 4.17 4.25 -22.59
CA ASP A 12 4.38 4.17 -24.05
C ASP A 12 3.34 5.05 -24.77
N ARG A 13 3.22 4.91 -26.10
CA ARG A 13 2.26 5.66 -26.92
C ARG A 13 0.79 5.47 -26.49
N TYR A 14 0.49 4.43 -25.70
CA TYR A 14 -0.85 4.09 -25.23
C TYR A 14 -1.12 4.51 -23.78
N GLY A 15 -0.14 5.13 -23.12
CA GLY A 15 -0.27 5.67 -21.76
C GLY A 15 0.35 4.77 -20.69
N ILE A 16 -0.02 5.07 -19.44
CA ILE A 16 0.48 4.40 -18.24
C ILE A 16 -0.50 3.31 -17.83
N PHE A 17 -0.02 2.07 -17.74
CA PHE A 17 -0.82 0.93 -17.30
C PHE A 17 -0.47 0.56 -15.86
N PHE A 18 -1.49 0.27 -15.07
CA PHE A 18 -1.39 -0.22 -13.70
C PHE A 18 -1.97 -1.63 -13.64
N ASP A 19 -1.37 -2.49 -12.82
CA ASP A 19 -1.89 -3.83 -12.58
C ASP A 19 -2.97 -3.82 -11.48
N GLU A 20 -3.60 -4.97 -11.28
CA GLU A 20 -4.63 -5.13 -10.25
C GLU A 20 -4.09 -4.90 -8.84
N GLN A 21 -2.80 -5.20 -8.59
CA GLN A 21 -2.18 -4.96 -7.29
C GLN A 21 -2.08 -3.46 -6.98
N ALA A 22 -1.75 -2.65 -7.98
CA ALA A 22 -1.76 -1.19 -7.86
C ALA A 22 -3.18 -0.67 -7.55
N ILE A 23 -4.19 -1.18 -8.25
CA ILE A 23 -5.61 -0.82 -7.99
C ILE A 23 -5.99 -1.18 -6.54
N TYR A 24 -5.64 -2.38 -6.09
CA TYR A 24 -5.91 -2.84 -4.73
C TYR A 24 -5.24 -1.96 -3.67
N ARG A 25 -3.96 -1.60 -3.87
CA ARG A 25 -3.23 -0.71 -2.95
C ARG A 25 -3.85 0.68 -2.87
N ILE A 26 -4.30 1.25 -4.00
CA ILE A 26 -5.01 2.53 -4.00
C ILE A 26 -6.32 2.41 -3.21
N ARG A 27 -7.11 1.36 -3.43
CA ARG A 27 -8.36 1.15 -2.70
C ARG A 27 -8.14 1.06 -1.19
N LYS A 28 -7.11 0.33 -0.77
CA LYS A 28 -6.70 0.27 0.65
C LYS A 28 -6.35 1.64 1.22
N ALA A 29 -5.52 2.41 0.51
CA ALA A 29 -5.14 3.75 0.95
C ALA A 29 -6.36 4.69 1.05
N GLU A 30 -7.31 4.58 0.12
CA GLU A 30 -8.55 5.34 0.14
C GLU A 30 -9.45 4.93 1.32
N SER A 31 -9.56 3.63 1.62
CA SER A 31 -10.29 3.16 2.81
C SER A 31 -9.68 3.71 4.11
N VAL A 32 -8.35 3.76 4.22
CA VAL A 32 -7.66 4.38 5.37
C VAL A 32 -7.97 5.88 5.44
N ARG A 33 -7.89 6.57 4.30
CA ARG A 33 -8.16 8.01 4.21
C ARG A 33 -9.56 8.36 4.70
N VAL A 34 -10.57 7.61 4.26
CA VAL A 34 -11.98 7.81 4.64
C VAL A 34 -12.21 7.45 6.10
N SER A 35 -11.74 6.28 6.55
CA SER A 35 -11.97 5.80 7.93
C SER A 35 -11.31 6.70 8.98
N MET A 36 -10.11 7.21 8.70
CA MET A 36 -9.35 8.03 9.64
C MET A 36 -9.49 9.54 9.38
N LYS A 37 -10.27 9.94 8.37
CA LYS A 37 -10.47 11.34 7.96
C LYS A 37 -9.15 12.09 7.75
N THR A 38 -8.19 11.45 7.08
CA THR A 38 -6.85 12.00 6.83
C THR A 38 -6.68 12.47 5.38
N ASN A 39 -5.55 13.13 5.10
CA ASN A 39 -5.16 13.43 3.73
C ASN A 39 -4.45 12.23 3.07
N ILE A 40 -4.30 12.25 1.74
CA ILE A 40 -3.67 11.15 0.98
C ILE A 40 -2.25 10.82 1.48
N PRO A 41 -1.34 11.80 1.70
CA PRO A 41 0.01 11.51 2.24
C PRO A 41 -0.03 10.76 3.57
N ALA A 42 -0.88 11.19 4.51
CA ALA A 42 -1.03 10.56 5.80
C ALA A 42 -1.63 9.15 5.67
N ALA A 43 -2.65 8.96 4.84
CA ALA A 43 -3.22 7.65 4.58
C ALA A 43 -2.19 6.65 4.02
N VAL A 44 -1.30 7.11 3.12
CA VAL A 44 -0.20 6.28 2.60
C VAL A 44 0.81 5.93 3.70
N ALA A 45 1.18 6.89 4.54
CA ALA A 45 2.10 6.65 5.65
C ALA A 45 1.53 5.65 6.66
N ILE A 46 0.25 5.82 7.03
CA ILE A 46 -0.47 4.91 7.93
C ILE A 46 -0.53 3.51 7.33
N LEU A 47 -0.87 3.39 6.05
CA LEU A 47 -0.93 2.08 5.38
C LEU A 47 0.43 1.35 5.43
N LYS A 48 1.53 2.06 5.18
CA LYS A 48 2.89 1.48 5.29
C LYS A 48 3.22 1.01 6.72
N LEU A 49 2.80 1.77 7.74
CA LEU A 49 2.98 1.38 9.13
C LEU A 49 2.15 0.15 9.48
N MET A 50 0.92 0.05 8.98
CA MET A 50 0.07 -1.13 9.17
C MET A 50 0.70 -2.38 8.54
N ASP A 51 1.23 -2.25 7.32
CA ASP A 51 1.93 -3.36 6.64
C ASP A 51 3.15 -3.82 7.46
N GLN A 52 3.99 -2.89 7.93
CA GLN A 52 5.15 -3.21 8.79
C GLN A 52 4.75 -3.90 10.10
N VAL A 53 3.64 -3.47 10.71
CA VAL A 53 3.13 -4.11 11.94
C VAL A 53 2.67 -5.53 11.68
N GLU A 54 2.01 -5.80 10.54
CA GLU A 54 1.60 -7.16 10.18
C GLU A 54 2.81 -8.06 9.87
N ASP A 55 3.84 -7.54 9.21
CA ASP A 55 5.10 -8.26 8.98
C ASP A 55 5.78 -8.63 10.30
N LEU A 56 5.92 -7.67 11.23
CA LEU A 56 6.49 -7.91 12.56
C LEU A 56 5.66 -8.93 13.37
N LYS A 57 4.34 -8.88 13.29
CA LYS A 57 3.47 -9.89 13.92
C LYS A 57 3.64 -11.27 13.28
N ALA A 58 3.88 -11.34 11.98
CA ALA A 58 4.17 -12.61 11.30
C ALA A 58 5.51 -13.19 11.77
N GLU A 59 6.55 -12.36 11.85
CA GLU A 59 7.86 -12.75 12.38
C GLU A 59 7.76 -13.25 13.84
N LEU A 60 7.10 -12.50 14.73
CA LEU A 60 6.90 -12.95 16.11
C LEU A 60 6.13 -14.27 16.22
N ARG A 61 5.13 -14.49 15.36
CA ARG A 61 4.39 -15.77 15.31
C ARG A 61 5.26 -16.92 14.82
N PHE A 62 6.17 -16.66 13.89
CA PHE A 62 7.15 -17.64 13.43
C PHE A 62 8.13 -17.97 14.56
N SER A 63 8.76 -16.95 15.17
CA SER A 63 9.76 -17.13 16.24
C SER A 63 9.21 -17.74 17.53
N ARG A 64 7.88 -17.72 17.77
CA ARG A 64 7.25 -18.42 18.90
C ARG A 64 6.93 -19.89 18.61
N LYS A 65 6.92 -20.29 17.34
CA LYS A 65 6.64 -21.66 16.90
C LYS A 65 7.90 -22.53 16.82
N PHE A 66 9.08 -21.91 16.86
CA PHE A 66 10.40 -22.53 16.94
C PHE A 66 11.03 -22.20 18.30
#